data_AF-B0MS70-F1
#
_entry.id   AF-B0MS70-F1
#
_cell.length_a   1.000
_cell.length_b   1.000
_cell.length_c   1.000
_cell.angle_alpha   90.00
_cell.angle_beta   90.00
_cell.angle_gamma   90.00
#
_symmetry.space_group_name_H-M   'P 1'
#
loop_
_entity.id
_entity.type
_entity.pdbx_description
1 polymer ?
#
loop_
_entity_poly.entity_id
_entity_poly.type
_entity_poly.pdbx_seq_one_letter_code
_entity_poly.pdbx_strand_id
1 'polypeptide(L)'
;MQQLIILIVALALAGGVYLFLTISKKKNKEQTEENAVEMMTANEMINVKDIRNNCLHTNDGYTFTFIEIGGMSMELFSESEKLAYCKNITSIVSRFQFPYKYMAISSPYVIKHMVTADSNRLKNASGLCKHKLQISGRSIR
;
A
#
# COMPACT_ATOMS: atom_id res chain seq x y z
N MET A 1 -51.86 -16.51 -47.74
CA MET A 1 -50.80 -17.49 -47.40
C MET A 1 -49.39 -16.95 -47.64
N GLN A 2 -49.08 -16.38 -48.81
CA GLN A 2 -47.72 -15.91 -49.14
C GLN A 2 -47.21 -14.73 -48.26
N GLN A 3 -48.08 -13.80 -47.86
CA GLN A 3 -47.71 -12.66 -47.00
C GLN A 3 -47.32 -13.06 -45.57
N LEU A 4 -47.91 -14.13 -45.03
CA LEU A 4 -47.60 -14.65 -43.69
C LEU A 4 -46.20 -15.29 -43.64
N ILE A 5 -45.78 -15.96 -44.70
CA ILE A 5 -44.46 -16.61 -44.80
C ILE A 5 -43.36 -15.55 -44.85
N ILE A 6 -43.56 -14.47 -45.61
CA ILE A 6 -42.57 -13.38 -45.74
C ILE A 6 -42.36 -12.67 -44.39
N LEU A 7 -43.43 -12.48 -43.60
CA LEU A 7 -43.34 -11.86 -42.27
C LEU A 7 -42.51 -12.71 -41.29
N ILE A 8 -42.71 -14.03 -41.30
CA ILE A 8 -41.98 -14.96 -40.42
C ILE A 8 -40.49 -15.00 -40.78
N VAL A 9 -40.17 -15.01 -42.08
CA VAL A 9 -38.77 -14.99 -42.54
C VAL A 9 -38.09 -13.67 -42.18
N ALA A 10 -38.78 -12.53 -42.30
CA ALA A 10 -38.25 -11.22 -41.91
C ALA A 10 -37.94 -11.14 -40.40
N LEU A 11 -38.83 -11.68 -39.55
CA LEU A 11 -38.63 -11.72 -38.10
C LEU A 11 -37.47 -12.64 -37.70
N ALA A 12 -37.31 -13.79 -38.38
CA ALA A 12 -36.21 -14.71 -38.13
C ALA A 12 -34.84 -14.10 -38.50
N LEU A 13 -34.76 -13.37 -39.62
CA LEU A 13 -33.54 -12.68 -40.03
C LEU A 13 -33.18 -11.53 -39.09
N ALA A 14 -34.16 -10.72 -38.68
CA ALA A 14 -33.94 -9.63 -37.72
C ALA A 14 -33.49 -10.17 -36.34
N GLY A 15 -34.12 -11.25 -35.86
CA GLY A 15 -33.74 -11.92 -34.62
C GLY A 15 -32.33 -12.51 -34.67
N GLY A 16 -31.96 -13.16 -35.77
CA GLY A 16 -30.63 -13.74 -35.97
C GLY A 16 -29.51 -12.69 -35.95
N VAL A 17 -29.71 -11.56 -36.63
CA VAL A 17 -28.73 -10.46 -36.66
C VAL A 17 -28.59 -9.79 -35.29
N TYR A 18 -29.69 -9.57 -34.57
CA TYR A 18 -29.66 -9.01 -33.22
C TYR A 18 -28.87 -9.90 -32.25
N LEU A 19 -29.11 -11.21 -32.30
CA LEU A 19 -28.44 -12.19 -31.44
C LEU A 19 -26.93 -12.27 -31.76
N PHE A 20 -26.57 -12.25 -33.05
CA PHE A 20 -25.17 -12.22 -33.50
C PHE A 20 -24.41 -10.97 -33.03
N LEU A 21 -25.05 -9.79 -33.07
CA LEU A 21 -24.47 -8.54 -32.58
C LEU A 21 -24.27 -8.57 -31.05
N THR A 22 -25.23 -9.12 -30.28
CA THR A 22 -25.08 -9.23 -28.82
C THR A 22 -23.97 -10.20 -28.39
N ILE A 23 -23.77 -11.33 -29.09
CA ILE A 23 -22.68 -12.26 -28.82
C ILE A 23 -21.32 -11.64 -29.16
N SER A 24 -21.22 -10.91 -30.28
CA SER A 24 -19.98 -10.24 -30.69
C SER A 24 -19.55 -9.15 -29.71
N LYS A 25 -20.49 -8.43 -29.10
CA LYS A 25 -20.18 -7.43 -28.06
C LYS A 25 -19.63 -8.07 -26.78
N LYS A 26 -20.07 -9.29 -26.43
CA LYS A 26 -19.62 -9.97 -25.21
C LYS A 26 -18.17 -10.44 -25.31
N LYS A 27 -17.74 -10.94 -26.48
CA LYS A 27 -16.36 -11.37 -26.74
C LYS A 27 -15.32 -10.23 -26.68
N ASN A 28 -15.71 -9.01 -27.07
CA ASN A 28 -14.82 -7.84 -27.00
C ASN A 28 -14.61 -7.32 -25.58
N LYS A 29 -15.50 -7.66 -24.63
CA LYS A 29 -15.38 -7.20 -23.24
C LYS A 29 -14.45 -8.09 -22.42
N GLU A 30 -14.42 -9.40 -22.69
CA GLU A 30 -13.58 -10.37 -21.98
C GLU A 30 -12.09 -10.27 -22.38
N GLN A 31 -11.76 -9.97 -23.65
CA GLN A 31 -10.36 -9.81 -24.09
C GLN A 31 -9.67 -8.53 -23.62
N THR A 32 -10.42 -7.54 -23.11
CA THR A 32 -9.85 -6.29 -22.59
C THR A 32 -9.45 -6.41 -21.11
N GLU A 33 -10.05 -7.33 -20.36
CA GLU A 33 -9.80 -7.47 -18.92
C GLU A 33 -8.55 -8.33 -18.61
N GLU A 34 -8.19 -9.29 -19.47
CA GLU A 34 -7.04 -10.18 -19.23
C GLU A 34 -5.68 -9.53 -19.54
N ASN A 35 -5.64 -8.52 -20.42
CA ASN A 35 -4.40 -7.77 -20.74
C ASN A 35 -4.17 -6.55 -19.82
N ALA A 36 -5.12 -6.21 -18.94
CA ALA A 36 -4.99 -5.10 -17.99
C ALA A 36 -4.15 -5.45 -16.76
N VAL A 37 -3.70 -6.71 -16.63
CA VAL A 37 -2.89 -7.18 -15.50
C VAL A 37 -1.38 -6.97 -15.74
N GLU A 38 -0.94 -6.68 -16.97
CA GLU A 38 0.49 -6.72 -17.32
C GLU A 38 1.22 -5.37 -17.42
N MET A 39 0.58 -4.24 -17.09
CA MET A 39 1.30 -2.98 -16.96
C MET A 39 0.70 -2.12 -15.85
N MET A 40 0.77 -2.59 -14.59
CA MET A 40 0.78 -1.63 -13.50
C MET A 40 2.05 -0.79 -13.66
N THR A 41 1.87 0.42 -14.17
CA THR A 41 2.98 1.36 -14.27
C THR A 41 3.47 1.69 -12.86
N ALA A 42 4.77 1.92 -12.67
CA ALA A 42 5.31 2.27 -11.35
C ALA A 42 4.60 3.51 -10.74
N ASN A 43 4.01 4.36 -11.57
CA ASN A 43 3.16 5.48 -11.16
C ASN A 43 1.79 5.05 -10.61
N GLU A 44 1.20 3.95 -11.08
CA GLU A 44 -0.02 3.36 -10.49
C GLU A 44 0.29 2.59 -9.20
N MET A 45 1.54 2.12 -9.03
CA MET A 45 1.99 1.52 -7.77
C MET A 45 2.12 2.55 -6.64
N ILE A 46 2.38 3.81 -6.97
CA ILE A 46 2.59 4.89 -5.99
C ILE A 46 1.28 5.66 -5.83
N ASN A 47 0.63 5.52 -4.67
CA ASN A 47 -0.61 6.23 -4.33
C ASN A 47 -0.37 7.73 -4.01
N VAL A 48 0.17 8.50 -4.96
CA VAL A 48 0.39 9.94 -4.83
C VAL A 48 -0.30 10.65 -5.99
N LYS A 49 -1.19 11.57 -5.65
CA LYS A 49 -1.91 12.43 -6.60
C LYS A 49 -1.14 13.70 -6.88
N ASP A 50 -0.69 14.38 -5.82
CA ASP A 50 0.04 15.66 -5.92
C ASP A 50 0.82 15.95 -4.63
N ILE A 51 1.85 16.78 -4.73
CA ILE A 51 2.62 17.30 -3.60
C ILE A 51 2.60 18.83 -3.70
N ARG A 52 1.85 19.50 -2.82
CA ARG A 52 1.75 20.97 -2.77
C ARG A 52 1.68 21.44 -1.32
N ASN A 53 2.23 22.62 -1.05
CA ASN A 53 2.18 23.27 0.27
C ASN A 53 2.67 22.38 1.43
N ASN A 54 3.70 21.57 1.19
CA ASN A 54 4.24 20.58 2.14
C ASN A 54 3.24 19.48 2.56
N CYS A 55 2.14 19.33 1.82
CA CYS A 55 1.19 18.25 1.96
C CYS A 55 1.31 17.29 0.78
N LEU A 56 1.18 16.00 1.06
CA LEU A 56 1.09 14.93 0.07
C LEU A 56 -0.37 14.50 -0.04
N HIS A 57 -0.95 14.66 -1.22
CA HIS A 57 -2.30 14.22 -1.52
C HIS A 57 -2.25 12.89 -2.24
N THR A 58 -3.08 11.94 -1.82
CA THR A 58 -3.16 10.60 -2.41
C THR A 58 -4.37 10.46 -3.31
N ASN A 59 -4.41 9.42 -4.15
CA ASN A 59 -5.50 9.19 -5.09
C ASN A 59 -6.79 8.70 -4.39
N ASP A 60 -6.66 8.09 -3.22
CA ASP A 60 -7.74 7.65 -2.33
C ASP A 60 -8.29 8.76 -1.39
N GLY A 61 -7.83 10.00 -1.56
CA GLY A 61 -8.40 11.17 -0.89
C GLY A 61 -7.82 11.47 0.50
N TYR A 62 -6.76 10.78 0.92
CA TYR A 62 -6.01 11.16 2.12
C TYR A 62 -5.05 12.32 1.83
N THR A 63 -4.74 13.06 2.89
CA THR A 63 -3.73 14.13 2.87
C THR A 63 -2.76 13.88 4.02
N PHE A 64 -1.48 13.75 3.69
CA PHE A 64 -0.39 13.59 4.63
C PHE A 64 0.36 14.90 4.78
N THR A 65 0.78 15.21 5.99
CA THR A 65 1.66 16.34 6.31
C THR A 65 2.78 15.83 7.18
N PHE A 66 3.99 16.32 6.95
CA PHE A 66 5.14 16.00 7.75
C PHE A 66 5.47 17.20 8.64
N ILE A 67 5.60 16.94 9.94
CA ILE A 67 6.10 17.91 10.90
C ILE A 67 7.50 17.47 11.27
N GLU A 68 8.50 18.19 10.77
CA GLU A 68 9.88 17.98 11.19
C GLU A 68 10.14 18.74 12.48
N ILE A 69 10.50 18.02 13.53
CA ILE A 69 10.94 18.59 14.81
C ILE A 69 12.47 18.64 14.77
N GLY A 70 13.02 19.73 14.21
CA GLY A 70 14.47 19.92 14.07
C GLY A 70 15.16 20.46 15.33
N GLY A 71 16.47 20.25 15.42
CA GLY A 71 17.39 21.12 16.17
C GLY A 71 17.38 21.04 17.70
N MET A 72 16.78 20.01 18.31
CA MET A 72 16.73 19.90 19.77
C MET A 72 17.50 18.68 20.26
N SER A 73 18.56 18.91 21.03
CA SER A 73 19.20 17.86 21.81
C SER A 73 18.27 17.46 22.94
N MET A 74 17.42 16.47 22.70
CA MET A 74 16.46 15.92 23.68
C MET A 74 17.15 15.52 25.01
N GLU A 75 18.45 15.22 24.94
CA GLU A 75 19.32 14.89 26.08
C GLU A 75 19.61 16.08 27.00
N LEU A 76 19.53 17.32 26.50
CA LEU A 76 19.76 18.54 27.29
C LEU A 76 18.52 19.00 28.05
N PHE A 77 17.33 18.46 27.74
CA PHE A 77 16.10 18.80 28.42
C PHE A 77 15.93 17.99 29.69
N SER A 78 15.50 18.65 30.77
CA SER A 78 14.95 17.98 31.93
C SER A 78 13.62 17.29 31.59
N GLU A 79 13.25 16.27 32.36
CA GLU A 79 11.96 15.58 32.20
C GLU A 79 10.76 16.56 32.28
N SER A 80 10.88 17.60 33.10
CA SER A 80 9.85 18.63 33.23
C SER A 80 9.66 19.44 31.95
N GLU A 81 10.75 19.80 31.26
CA GLU A 81 10.69 20.57 30.02
C GLU A 81 10.19 19.72 28.85
N LYS A 82 10.62 18.44 28.77
CA LYS A 82 10.08 17.48 27.79
C LYS A 82 8.56 17.38 27.93
N LEU A 83 8.08 17.26 29.16
CA LEU A 83 6.66 17.14 29.46
C LEU A 83 5.88 18.42 29.14
N ALA A 84 6.46 19.60 29.41
CA ALA A 84 5.89 20.88 29.00
C ALA A 84 5.79 20.99 27.47
N TYR A 85 6.83 20.57 26.74
CA TYR A 85 6.84 20.57 25.28
C TYR A 85 5.77 19.63 24.70
N CYS A 86 5.65 18.43 25.27
CA CYS A 86 4.63 17.45 24.87
C CYS A 86 3.22 18.00 25.07
N LYS A 87 2.96 18.68 26.20
CA LYS A 87 1.67 19.35 26.46
C LYS A 87 1.38 20.45 25.45
N ASN A 88 2.38 21.25 25.09
CA ASN A 88 2.22 22.32 24.10
C ASN A 88 1.85 21.77 22.72
N ILE A 89 2.59 20.76 22.23
CA ILE A 89 2.27 20.09 20.96
C ILE A 89 0.87 19.48 21.02
N THR A 90 0.56 18.76 22.10
CA THR A 90 -0.75 18.14 22.29
C THR A 90 -1.87 19.18 22.26
N SER A 91 -1.68 20.34 22.89
CA SER A 91 -2.65 21.44 22.85
C SER A 91 -2.88 21.95 21.43
N ILE A 92 -1.82 22.15 20.65
CA ILE A 92 -1.93 22.59 19.24
C ILE A 92 -2.66 21.54 18.41
N VAL A 93 -2.26 20.27 18.52
CA VAL A 93 -2.85 19.18 17.73
C VAL A 93 -4.30 18.90 18.15
N SER A 94 -4.65 19.06 19.42
CA SER A 94 -6.02 18.88 19.91
C SER A 94 -7.04 19.86 19.30
N ARG A 95 -6.58 20.96 18.69
CA ARG A 95 -7.46 21.92 18.01
C ARG A 95 -8.02 21.38 16.70
N PHE A 96 -7.41 20.35 16.11
CA PHE A 96 -7.90 19.73 14.89
C PHE A 96 -9.14 18.88 15.19
N GLN A 97 -10.27 19.19 14.55
CA GLN A 97 -11.56 18.50 14.78
C GLN A 97 -11.84 17.36 13.77
N PHE A 98 -10.83 16.88 13.05
CA PHE A 98 -10.96 15.77 12.11
C PHE A 98 -10.24 14.52 12.63
N PRO A 99 -10.72 13.31 12.31
CA PRO A 99 -10.01 12.09 12.66
C PRO A 99 -8.65 12.05 11.96
N TYR A 100 -7.57 11.96 12.74
CA TYR A 100 -6.20 11.84 12.23
C TYR A 100 -5.51 10.60 12.82
N LYS A 101 -4.63 9.99 12.02
CA LYS A 101 -3.76 8.89 12.45
C LYS A 101 -2.33 9.41 12.54
N TYR A 102 -1.74 9.32 13.73
CA TYR A 102 -0.33 9.65 13.94
C TYR A 102 0.56 8.44 13.62
N MET A 103 1.65 8.69 12.89
CA MET A 103 2.69 7.69 12.61
C MET A 103 4.05 8.32 12.93
N ALA A 104 4.74 7.77 13.93
CA ALA A 104 6.12 8.14 14.22
C ALA A 104 7.06 7.24 13.41
N ILE A 105 7.89 7.84 12.56
CA ILE A 105 8.91 7.14 11.80
C ILE A 105 10.26 7.61 12.34
N SER A 106 11.05 6.69 12.90
CA SER A 106 12.42 6.98 13.31
C SER A 106 13.29 7.32 12.09
N SER A 107 14.28 8.18 12.25
CA SER A 107 15.21 8.54 11.18
C SER A 107 15.73 7.29 10.44
N PRO A 108 15.86 7.32 9.09
CA PRO A 108 16.34 6.17 8.31
C PRO A 108 17.66 5.59 8.83
N TYR A 109 18.53 6.45 9.39
CA TYR A 109 19.76 6.05 10.05
C TYR A 109 19.51 5.10 11.23
N VAL A 110 18.59 5.47 12.14
CA VAL A 110 18.24 4.68 13.33
C VAL A 110 17.65 3.33 12.91
N ILE A 111 16.76 3.32 11.91
CA ILE A 111 16.17 2.09 11.36
C ILE A 111 17.26 1.18 10.81
N LYS A 112 18.20 1.72 10.03
CA LYS A 112 19.30 0.96 9.44
C LYS A 112 20.16 0.28 10.51
N HIS A 113 20.47 0.98 11.59
CA HIS A 113 21.24 0.42 12.69
C HIS A 113 20.49 -0.68 13.44
N MET A 114 19.18 -0.50 13.69
CA MET A 114 18.35 -1.52 14.31
C MET A 114 18.22 -2.78 13.44
N VAL A 115 17.89 -2.62 12.16
CA VAL A 115 17.74 -3.74 11.21
C VAL A 115 19.07 -4.49 11.07
N THR A 116 20.19 -3.77 11.03
CA THR A 116 21.53 -4.38 10.97
C THR A 116 21.85 -5.14 12.26
N ALA A 117 21.52 -4.57 13.43
CA ALA A 117 21.72 -5.22 14.71
C ALA A 117 20.91 -6.52 14.82
N ASP A 118 19.63 -6.51 14.46
CA ASP A 118 18.77 -7.70 14.48
C ASP A 118 19.22 -8.75 13.45
N SER A 119 19.63 -8.32 12.25
CA SER A 119 20.20 -9.21 11.24
C SER A 119 21.46 -9.92 11.76
N ASN A 120 22.30 -9.22 12.52
CA ASN A 120 23.49 -9.80 13.14
C ASN A 120 23.13 -10.76 14.29
N ARG A 121 22.11 -10.45 15.09
CA ARG A 121 21.61 -11.35 16.15
C ARG A 121 21.03 -12.63 15.55
N LEU A 122 20.31 -12.54 14.43
CA LEU A 122 19.78 -13.70 13.71
C LEU A 122 20.91 -14.58 13.15
N LYS A 123 21.93 -13.96 12.54
CA LYS A 123 23.11 -14.69 12.06
C LYS A 123 23.82 -15.41 13.22
N ASN A 124 24.02 -14.73 14.34
CA ASN A 124 24.67 -15.31 15.52
C ASN A 124 23.83 -16.44 16.15
N ALA A 125 22.52 -16.27 16.24
CA ALA A 125 21.60 -17.30 16.74
C ALA A 125 21.60 -18.55 15.83
N SER A 126 21.61 -18.36 14.52
CA SER A 126 21.71 -19.46 13.55
C SER A 126 23.06 -20.20 13.64
N GLY A 127 24.16 -19.46 13.88
CA GLY A 127 25.48 -20.04 14.13
C GLY A 127 25.53 -20.83 15.45
N LEU A 128 24.92 -20.30 16.51
CA LEU A 128 24.83 -20.99 17.81
C LEU A 128 24.00 -22.27 17.69
N CYS A 129 22.90 -22.25 16.94
CA CYS A 129 22.05 -23.42 16.70
C CYS A 129 22.80 -24.51 15.94
N LYS A 130 23.55 -24.15 14.89
CA LYS A 130 24.43 -25.08 14.15
C LYS A 130 25.52 -25.68 15.04
N HIS A 131 26.14 -24.86 15.88
CA HIS A 131 27.17 -25.31 16.82
C HIS A 131 26.59 -26.25 17.90
N LYS A 132 25.37 -25.99 18.42
CA LYS A 132 24.69 -26.85 19.39
C LYS A 132 24.34 -28.22 18.81
N LEU A 133 23.89 -28.27 17.56
CA LEU A 133 23.60 -29.51 16.83
C LEU A 133 24.88 -30.32 16.55
N GLN A 134 26.00 -29.67 16.24
CA GLN A 134 27.29 -30.35 16.06
C GLN A 134 27.85 -30.95 17.36
N ILE A 135 27.72 -30.28 18.50
CA ILE A 135 28.13 -30.83 19.80
C ILE A 135 27.21 -32.01 20.19
N SER A 136 25.90 -31.87 19.97
CA SER A 136 24.93 -32.94 20.25
C SER A 136 25.15 -34.18 19.36
N GLY A 137 25.55 -34.00 18.10
CA GLY A 137 25.85 -35.10 17.17
C GLY A 137 27.22 -35.75 17.38
N ARG A 138 28.15 -35.10 18.10
CA ARG A 138 29.44 -35.68 18.50
C ARG A 138 29.38 -36.47 19.80
N SER A 139 28.39 -36.22 20.66
CA SER A 139 28.21 -36.94 21.93
C SER A 139 27.50 -38.30 21.80
N ILE A 140 27.01 -38.65 20.61
CA ILE A 140 26.32 -39.93 20.30
C ILE A 140 27.22 -40.82 19.43
N ARG A 141 28.54 -40.66 19.52
CA ARG A 141 29.51 -41.55 18.88
C ARG A 141 30.52 -42.06 19.89
#